data_AF-A0A926AAX6-F1
#
_entry.id   AF-A0A926AAX6-F1
#
_cell.length_a   1.000
_cell.length_b   1.000
_cell.length_c   1.000
_cell.angle_alpha   90.00
_cell.angle_beta   90.00
_cell.angle_gamma   90.00
#
_symmetry.space_group_name_H-M   'P 1'
#
loop_
_entity.id
_entity.type
_entity.pdbx_description
1 polymer ?
#
loop_
_entity_poly.entity_id
_entity_poly.type
_entity_poly.pdbx_seq_one_letter_code
_entity_poly.pdbx_strand_id
1 'polypeptide(L)'
;MAAGKETSYIDLVQEHERSWGTDSYAGRPSLAELLSAEVVMFWQLTDPKEKRRVFTLHEDLTELDKYATRTLIYSQNEMPQKRLLAVFIKQKRARIRNVKVEVELPK
;
A
#
# COMPACT_ATOMS: atom_id res chain seq x y z
N MET A 1 -0.92 1.28 27.22
CA MET A 1 -0.65 0.55 25.97
C MET A 1 -1.97 0.05 25.43
N ALA A 2 -2.61 0.80 24.52
CA ALA A 2 -3.88 0.38 23.92
C ALA A 2 -3.56 -0.43 22.66
N ALA A 3 -4.06 -1.67 22.59
CA ALA A 3 -4.12 -2.40 21.34
C ALA A 3 -5.00 -1.58 20.38
N GLY A 4 -4.36 -0.81 19.50
CA GLY A 4 -5.05 0.02 18.53
C GLY A 4 -5.96 -0.88 17.69
N LYS A 5 -7.26 -0.62 17.74
CA LYS A 5 -8.28 -1.32 16.96
C LYS A 5 -7.79 -1.40 15.52
N GLU A 6 -7.54 -2.61 14.99
CA GLU A 6 -7.12 -2.75 13.61
C GLU A 6 -8.22 -2.17 12.72
N THR A 7 -7.92 -1.06 12.05
CA THR A 7 -8.84 -0.41 11.10
C THR A 7 -9.22 -1.44 10.04
N SER A 8 -10.53 -1.65 9.87
CA SER A 8 -11.03 -2.64 8.92
C SER A 8 -10.81 -2.15 7.48
N TYR A 9 -10.88 -3.07 6.51
CA TYR A 9 -10.76 -2.71 5.10
C TYR A 9 -11.77 -1.62 4.70
N ILE A 10 -13.03 -1.79 5.11
CA ILE A 10 -14.11 -0.86 4.80
C ILE A 10 -13.91 0.50 5.47
N ASP A 11 -13.40 0.54 6.71
CA ASP A 11 -13.09 1.81 7.37
C ASP A 11 -12.06 2.62 6.57
N LEU A 12 -11.03 1.96 6.03
CA LEU A 12 -10.01 2.61 5.20
C LEU A 12 -10.55 3.08 3.85
N VAL A 13 -11.43 2.28 3.21
CA VAL A 13 -12.10 2.67 1.97
C VAL A 13 -12.99 3.89 2.20
N GLN A 14 -13.78 3.90 3.27
CA GLN A 14 -14.62 5.07 3.61
C GLN A 14 -13.78 6.32 3.90
N GLU A 15 -12.69 6.19 4.64
CA GLU A 15 -11.80 7.32 4.93
C GLU A 15 -11.15 7.87 3.65
N HIS A 16 -10.74 6.98 2.74
CA HIS A 16 -10.22 7.35 1.42
C HIS A 16 -11.27 8.10 0.59
N GLU A 17 -12.48 7.55 0.47
CA GLU A 17 -13.56 8.19 -0.28
C GLU A 17 -13.93 9.56 0.29
N ARG A 18 -13.94 9.71 1.62
CA ARG A 18 -14.13 11.01 2.29
C ARG A 18 -12.98 11.98 2.03
N SER A 19 -11.75 11.49 2.01
CA SER A 19 -10.55 12.33 1.83
C SER A 19 -10.41 12.84 0.40
N TRP A 20 -10.83 12.06 -0.59
CA TRP A 20 -10.77 12.46 -2.00
C TRP A 20 -12.02 13.19 -2.44
N GLY A 21 -13.21 12.81 -1.93
CA GLY A 21 -14.47 13.39 -2.37
C GLY A 21 -14.60 13.31 -3.89
N THR A 22 -14.66 14.47 -4.55
CA THR A 22 -14.74 14.60 -6.01
C THR A 22 -13.39 14.60 -6.74
N ASP A 23 -12.28 14.68 -6.02
CA ASP A 23 -10.93 14.68 -6.61
C ASP A 23 -10.52 13.26 -7.03
N SER A 24 -9.62 13.12 -7.99
CA SER A 24 -9.06 11.82 -8.39
C SER A 24 -7.54 11.88 -8.53
N TYR A 25 -6.91 10.72 -8.46
CA TYR A 25 -5.48 10.53 -8.73
C TYR A 25 -5.31 9.52 -9.85
N ALA A 26 -4.14 9.55 -10.49
CA ALA A 26 -3.81 8.61 -11.56
C ALA A 26 -3.96 7.16 -11.08
N GLY A 27 -4.78 6.39 -11.78
CA GLY A 27 -5.07 4.99 -11.44
C GLY A 27 -5.94 4.80 -10.20
N ARG A 28 -6.75 5.80 -9.81
CA ARG A 28 -7.73 5.64 -8.72
C ARG A 28 -8.71 4.51 -9.06
N PRO A 29 -8.75 3.43 -8.26
CA PRO A 29 -9.73 2.38 -8.45
C PRO A 29 -11.11 2.84 -8.00
N SER A 30 -12.14 2.35 -8.70
CA SER A 30 -13.53 2.47 -8.28
C SER A 30 -13.83 1.57 -7.07
N LEU A 31 -14.94 1.87 -6.38
CA LEU A 31 -15.41 1.03 -5.28
C LEU A 31 -15.66 -0.42 -5.70
N ALA A 32 -16.21 -0.63 -6.90
CA ALA A 32 -16.47 -1.97 -7.42
C ALA A 32 -15.17 -2.76 -7.60
N GLU A 33 -14.14 -2.13 -8.19
CA GLU A 33 -12.83 -2.76 -8.40
C GLU A 33 -12.13 -3.05 -7.07
N LEU A 34 -12.22 -2.14 -6.09
CA LEU A 34 -11.71 -2.36 -4.73
C LEU A 34 -12.34 -3.59 -4.07
N LEU A 35 -13.66 -3.74 -4.20
CA LEU A 35 -14.38 -4.88 -3.62
C LEU A 35 -14.09 -6.21 -4.33
N SER A 36 -13.77 -6.19 -5.62
CA SER A 36 -13.46 -7.39 -6.39
C SER A 36 -11.96 -7.75 -6.44
N ALA A 37 -11.07 -6.84 -6.04
CA ALA A 37 -9.63 -7.04 -6.18
C ALA A 37 -9.09 -8.16 -5.29
N GLU A 38 -8.12 -8.91 -5.84
CA GLU A 38 -7.41 -9.94 -5.09
C GLU A 38 -6.44 -9.33 -4.08
N VAL A 39 -5.63 -8.36 -4.49
CA VAL A 39 -4.71 -7.63 -3.62
C VAL A 39 -4.98 -6.13 -3.70
N VAL A 40 -5.11 -5.50 -2.53
CA VAL A 40 -5.23 -4.05 -2.40
C VAL A 40 -4.14 -3.54 -1.48
N MET A 41 -3.33 -2.62 -1.99
CA MET A 41 -2.30 -1.95 -1.20
C MET A 41 -2.74 -0.52 -0.89
N PHE A 42 -2.57 -0.17 0.38
CA PHE A 42 -2.90 1.14 0.91
C PHE A 42 -1.64 1.93 1.18
N TRP A 43 -1.60 3.14 0.64
CA TRP A 43 -0.44 4.00 0.70
C TRP A 43 -0.78 5.34 1.30
N GLN A 44 0.19 5.92 2.00
CA GLN A 44 0.19 7.32 2.38
C GLN A 44 1.21 8.06 1.50
N LEU A 45 0.79 9.15 0.87
CA LEU A 45 1.75 10.03 0.19
C LEU A 45 2.69 10.64 1.23
N THR A 46 3.99 10.70 0.91
CA THR A 46 5.01 11.23 1.81
C THR A 46 5.18 12.74 1.70
N ASP A 47 4.50 13.39 0.75
CA ASP A 47 4.52 14.84 0.62
C ASP A 47 3.92 15.49 1.89
N PRO A 48 4.67 16.36 2.59
CA PRO A 48 4.17 17.03 3.78
C PRO A 48 2.93 17.91 3.53
N LYS A 49 2.72 18.37 2.28
CA LYS A 49 1.55 19.14 1.86
C LYS A 49 0.35 18.27 1.51
N GLU A 50 0.58 17.01 1.14
CA GLU A 50 -0.47 16.10 0.69
C GLU A 50 -0.46 14.80 1.49
N LYS A 51 -1.21 14.79 2.59
CA LYS A 51 -1.37 13.60 3.45
C LYS A 51 -2.43 12.62 2.96
N ARG A 52 -2.88 12.78 1.71
CA ARG A 52 -3.93 11.94 1.12
C ARG A 52 -3.42 10.50 1.02
N ARG A 53 -4.34 9.57 1.20
CA ARG A 53 -4.06 8.15 1.02
C ARG A 53 -4.45 7.71 -0.39
N VAL A 54 -3.74 6.76 -0.95
CA VAL A 54 -4.02 6.21 -2.27
C VAL A 54 -4.12 4.68 -2.21
N PHE A 55 -4.95 4.13 -3.09
CA PHE A 55 -5.09 2.70 -3.29
C PHE A 55 -4.47 2.30 -4.61
N THR A 56 -3.92 1.09 -4.64
CA THR A 56 -3.52 0.40 -5.87
C THR A 56 -4.00 -1.03 -5.80
N LEU A 57 -4.52 -1.53 -6.92
CA LEU A 57 -4.96 -2.91 -7.06
C LEU A 57 -3.86 -3.72 -7.73
N HIS A 58 -3.72 -4.97 -7.30
CA HIS A 58 -2.73 -5.90 -7.85
C HIS A 58 -3.36 -7.29 -7.96
N GLU A 59 -2.89 -8.06 -8.93
CA GLU A 59 -3.28 -9.46 -9.09
C GLU A 59 -2.54 -10.35 -8.07
N ASP A 60 -1.31 -9.98 -7.74
CA ASP A 60 -0.43 -10.74 -6.84
C ASP A 60 0.39 -9.82 -5.91
N LEU A 61 1.33 -10.42 -5.19
CA LEU A 61 2.23 -9.72 -4.26
C LEU A 61 3.56 -9.30 -4.91
N THR A 62 3.74 -9.50 -6.22
CA THR A 62 5.00 -9.19 -6.93
C THR A 62 5.36 -7.71 -6.79
N GLU A 63 4.37 -6.82 -6.84
CA GLU A 63 4.60 -5.38 -6.63
C GLU A 63 4.98 -5.03 -5.17
N LEU A 64 4.52 -5.83 -4.20
CA LEU A 64 4.93 -5.68 -2.80
C LEU A 64 6.42 -5.99 -2.65
N ASP A 65 6.86 -7.07 -3.31
CA ASP A 65 8.26 -7.50 -3.27
C ASP A 65 9.18 -6.48 -3.94
N LYS A 66 8.77 -5.93 -5.09
CA LYS A 66 9.50 -4.83 -5.75
C LYS A 66 9.59 -3.60 -4.86
N TYR A 67 8.48 -3.20 -4.23
CA TYR A 67 8.46 -2.05 -3.33
C TYR A 67 9.34 -2.28 -2.09
N ALA A 68 9.24 -3.44 -1.45
CA ALA A 68 10.02 -3.80 -0.28
C ALA A 68 11.52 -3.85 -0.62
N THR A 69 11.87 -4.51 -1.72
CA THR A 69 13.25 -4.57 -2.23
C THR A 69 13.79 -3.17 -2.53
N ARG A 70 13.00 -2.32 -3.22
CA ARG A 70 13.41 -0.95 -3.53
C ARG A 70 13.63 -0.14 -2.25
N THR A 71 12.74 -0.27 -1.28
CA THR A 71 12.83 0.44 0.00
C THR A 71 14.03 -0.03 0.83
N LEU A 72 14.35 -1.32 0.81
CA LEU A 72 15.50 -1.90 1.52
C LEU A 72 16.84 -1.53 0.88
N ILE A 73 16.93 -1.57 -0.46
CA ILE A 73 18.18 -1.35 -1.20
C ILE A 73 18.45 0.16 -1.38
N TYR A 74 17.44 0.95 -1.74
CA TYR A 74 17.61 2.36 -2.14
C TYR A 74 17.30 3.36 -1.01
N SER A 75 17.24 2.93 0.25
CA SER A 75 16.85 3.79 1.38
C SER A 75 17.74 5.04 1.55
N GLN A 76 18.89 5.10 0.89
CA GLN A 76 19.87 6.18 1.04
C GLN A 76 19.78 7.29 -0.03
N ASN A 77 19.19 7.04 -1.21
CA ASN A 77 19.26 8.00 -2.34
C ASN A 77 17.92 8.62 -2.76
N GLU A 78 16.81 7.90 -2.68
CA GLU A 78 15.48 8.44 -3.00
C GLU A 78 14.45 7.91 -2.01
N MET A 79 13.86 8.78 -1.19
CA MET A 79 12.74 8.37 -0.35
C MET A 79 11.54 8.02 -1.23
N PRO A 80 10.89 6.86 -1.01
CA PRO A 80 9.70 6.51 -1.78
C PRO A 80 8.61 7.54 -1.55
N GLN A 81 8.02 8.07 -2.63
CA GLN A 81 6.95 9.09 -2.59
C GLN A 81 5.66 8.60 -1.90
N LYS A 82 5.59 7.29 -1.63
CA LYS A 82 4.47 6.59 -1.02
C LYS A 82 4.98 5.65 0.05
N ARG A 83 4.37 5.72 1.24
CA ARG A 83 4.61 4.81 2.35
C ARG A 83 3.51 3.77 2.40
N LEU A 84 3.87 2.49 2.38
CA LEU A 84 2.90 1.40 2.56
C LEU A 84 2.34 1.41 3.99
N LEU A 85 1.01 1.48 4.11
CA LEU A 85 0.29 1.47 5.39
C LEU A 85 -0.32 0.11 5.70
N ALA A 86 -0.93 -0.53 4.69
CA ALA A 86 -1.61 -1.80 4.85
C ALA A 86 -1.70 -2.54 3.50
N VAL A 87 -1.73 -3.87 3.58
CA VAL A 87 -2.01 -4.75 2.45
C VAL A 87 -3.23 -5.58 2.82
N PHE A 88 -4.14 -5.74 1.86
CA PHE A 88 -5.31 -6.58 1.99
C PHE A 88 -5.32 -7.60 0.87
N ILE A 89 -5.58 -8.86 1.23
CA ILE A 89 -5.73 -9.96 0.27
C ILE A 89 -7.16 -10.47 0.44
N LYS A 90 -7.97 -10.40 -0.63
CA LYS A 90 -9.40 -10.74 -0.61
C LYS A 90 -10.11 -10.05 0.57
N GLN A 91 -9.86 -8.75 0.71
CA GLN A 91 -10.37 -7.86 1.78
C GLN A 91 -9.93 -8.21 3.22
N LYS A 92 -9.04 -9.19 3.41
CA LYS A 92 -8.46 -9.52 4.73
C LYS A 92 -7.10 -8.87 4.89
N ARG A 93 -6.87 -8.24 6.04
CA ARG A 93 -5.60 -7.56 6.32
C ARG A 93 -4.46 -8.58 6.37
N ALA A 94 -3.48 -8.39 5.50
CA ALA A 94 -2.25 -9.14 5.50
C ALA A 94 -1.19 -8.41 6.32
N ARG A 95 -0.36 -9.18 7.03
CA ARG A 95 0.83 -8.68 7.72
C ARG A 95 2.06 -9.33 7.09
N ILE A 96 3.05 -8.52 6.74
CA ILE A 96 4.34 -9.02 6.24
C ILE A 96 5.04 -9.70 7.42
N ARG A 97 5.30 -11.00 7.30
CA ARG A 97 5.94 -11.79 8.36
C ARG A 97 7.45 -11.78 8.26
N ASN A 98 7.98 -11.89 7.05
CA ASN A 98 9.40 -11.87 6.74
C ASN A 98 9.62 -11.35 5.31
N VAL A 99 10.83 -10.90 5.03
CA VAL A 99 11.31 -10.58 3.68
C VAL A 99 12.62 -11.35 3.50
N LYS A 100 12.71 -12.19 2.46
CA LYS A 100 13.91 -12.96 2.16
C LYS A 100 14.62 -12.31 0.97
N VAL A 101 15.89 -11.96 1.16
CA VAL A 101 16.76 -11.41 0.10
C VAL A 101 17.86 -12.42 -0.17
N GLU A 102 17.95 -12.89 -1.43
CA GLU A 102 19.02 -13.77 -1.90
C GLU A 102 19.89 -12.99 -2.88
N VAL A 103 21.21 -13.13 -2.76
CA VAL A 103 22.19 -12.39 -3.55
C VAL A 103 23.17 -13.38 -4.14
N GLU A 104 23.43 -13.27 -5.45
CA GLU A 104 24.46 -14.04 -6.16
C GLU A 104 25.56 -13.07 -6.64
N LEU A 105 26.81 -13.49 -6.49
CA LEU A 105 27.96 -12.71 -6.98
C LEU A 105 28.22 -13.02 -8.45
N PRO A 106 28.50 -12.01 -9.29
CA PRO A 106 28.92 -12.25 -10.66
C PRO A 106 30.26 -13.02 -10.68
N LYS A 107 30.35 -14.02 -11.56
CA LYS A 107 31.56 -14.82 -11.80
C LYS A 107 32.64 -14.03 -12.54
#